data_AF-A0A829GG90-F1
#
_entry.id   AF-A0A829GG90-F1
#
_cell.length_a   1.000
_cell.length_b   1.000
_cell.length_c   1.000
_cell.angle_alpha   90.00
_cell.angle_beta   90.00
_cell.angle_gamma   90.00
#
_symmetry.space_group_name_H-M   'P 1'
#
loop_
_entity.id
_entity.type
_entity.pdbx_description
1 polymer ?
#
loop_
_entity_poly.entity_id
_entity_poly.type
_entity_poly.pdbx_seq_one_letter_code
_entity_poly.pdbx_strand_id
1 'polypeptide(L)'
;ALEEAYKAGKLRAIGVSNFDPTDLENIIKHAKIAPMVDQVLAHITQTPFKTIDYAKAHNILVEAYSPFGHGEMFKNTAIQAMAAKHHVSVAQLGMRYLLQLGLLPLPKTVNPEHMKANADVDFSIDDADMTTLKQMKPLTDYGQFQKFPVYSDRLS
;
A
#
# COMPACT_ATOMS: atom_id res chain seq x y z
N ALA A 1 24.60 8.29 3.00
CA ALA A 1 24.00 9.60 3.33
C ALA A 1 22.89 9.48 4.39
N LEU A 2 21.82 8.72 4.12
CA LEU A 2 20.73 8.51 5.09
C LEU A 2 21.20 7.90 6.42
N GLU A 3 22.08 6.89 6.38
CA GLU A 3 22.65 6.27 7.58
C GLU A 3 23.42 7.26 8.47
N GLU A 4 24.17 8.18 7.86
CA GLU A 4 24.93 9.19 8.60
C GLU A 4 24.01 10.23 9.21
N ALA A 5 22.93 10.62 8.51
CA ALA A 5 21.90 11.49 9.08
C ALA A 5 21.14 10.82 10.24
N TYR A 6 20.87 9.51 10.13
CA TYR A 6 20.28 8.71 11.21
C TYR A 6 21.20 8.63 12.43
N LYS A 7 22.48 8.28 12.23
CA LYS A 7 23.48 8.23 13.32
C LYS A 7 23.72 9.59 13.97
N ALA A 8 23.65 10.67 13.20
CA ALA A 8 23.73 12.04 13.71
C ALA A 8 22.45 12.49 14.43
N GLY A 9 21.43 11.64 14.56
CA GLY A 9 20.17 11.95 15.23
C GLY A 9 19.26 12.92 14.45
N LYS A 10 19.57 13.20 13.18
CA LYS A 10 18.76 14.10 12.34
C LYS A 10 17.49 13.41 11.82
N LEU A 11 17.56 12.08 11.66
CA LEU A 11 16.45 11.22 11.26
C LEU A 11 16.21 10.18 12.34
N ARG A 12 14.94 9.87 12.62
CA ARG A 12 14.54 8.83 13.59
C ARG A 12 14.36 7.45 12.97
N ALA A 13 14.23 7.40 11.65
CA ALA A 13 14.12 6.18 10.86
C ALA A 13 14.59 6.48 9.43
N ILE A 14 14.99 5.43 8.71
CA ILE A 14 15.35 5.50 7.29
C ILE A 14 14.66 4.36 6.56
N GLY A 15 14.31 4.59 5.31
CA GLY A 15 13.61 3.63 4.47
C GLY A 15 13.84 3.88 3.00
N VAL A 16 13.19 3.05 2.18
CA VAL A 16 13.23 3.09 0.73
C VAL A 16 11.81 3.26 0.17
N SER A 17 11.69 3.40 -1.14
CA SER A 17 10.39 3.47 -1.81
C SER A 17 10.48 2.86 -3.20
N ASN A 18 9.49 2.03 -3.53
CA ASN A 18 9.38 1.28 -4.78
C ASN A 18 10.54 0.30 -5.00
N PHE A 19 11.05 -0.32 -3.94
CA PHE A 19 12.06 -1.37 -4.06
C PHE A 19 11.38 -2.71 -4.28
N ASP A 20 11.85 -3.49 -5.25
CA ASP A 20 11.44 -4.88 -5.40
C ASP A 20 12.28 -5.82 -4.49
N PRO A 21 11.97 -7.12 -4.39
CA PRO A 21 12.76 -8.04 -3.56
C PRO A 21 14.25 -8.08 -3.89
N THR A 22 14.63 -7.90 -5.15
CA THR A 22 16.03 -7.85 -5.59
C THR A 22 16.72 -6.59 -5.08
N ASP A 23 16.05 -5.45 -5.18
CA ASP A 23 16.57 -4.18 -4.67
C ASP A 23 16.68 -4.19 -3.14
N LEU A 24 15.68 -4.74 -2.45
CA LEU A 24 15.69 -4.92 -0.99
C LEU A 24 16.84 -5.85 -0.56
N GLU A 25 17.01 -6.98 -1.23
CA GLU A 25 18.12 -7.91 -0.96
C GLU A 25 19.48 -7.21 -1.13
N ASN A 26 19.65 -6.46 -2.22
CA ASN A 26 20.88 -5.72 -2.50
C ASN A 26 21.17 -4.69 -1.40
N ILE A 27 20.19 -3.88 -1.00
CA ILE A 27 20.43 -2.84 0.02
C ILE A 27 20.67 -3.46 1.40
N ILE A 28 19.96 -4.52 1.77
CA ILE A 28 20.14 -5.22 3.05
C ILE A 28 21.56 -5.80 3.16
N LYS A 29 22.09 -6.37 2.06
CA LYS A 29 23.45 -6.94 2.03
C LYS A 29 24.58 -5.90 2.16
N HIS A 30 24.34 -4.67 1.70
CA HIS A 30 25.39 -3.66 1.55
C HIS A 30 25.27 -2.49 2.54
N ALA A 31 24.08 -2.25 3.09
CA ALA A 31 23.87 -1.20 4.09
C ALA A 31 24.38 -1.62 5.47
N LYS A 32 24.85 -0.65 6.25
CA LYS A 32 25.16 -0.83 7.67
C LYS A 32 23.89 -0.79 8.52
N ILE A 33 22.86 -0.09 8.06
CA ILE A 33 21.55 0.01 8.70
C ILE A 33 20.50 -0.38 7.67
N ALA A 34 19.83 -1.50 7.91
CA ALA A 34 18.74 -1.95 7.04
C ALA A 34 17.61 -0.90 7.01
N PRO A 35 16.93 -0.71 5.87
CA PRO A 35 15.75 0.14 5.82
C PRO A 35 14.68 -0.38 6.77
N MET A 36 13.98 0.52 7.45
CA MET A 36 12.91 0.20 8.40
C MET A 36 11.54 0.19 7.73
N VAL A 37 11.43 0.90 6.61
CA VAL A 37 10.21 0.97 5.80
C VAL A 37 10.53 0.85 4.31
N ASP A 38 9.57 0.32 3.55
CA ASP A 38 9.52 0.41 2.08
C ASP A 38 8.14 0.90 1.64
N GLN A 39 8.10 2.04 0.97
CA GLN A 39 6.87 2.65 0.50
C GLN A 39 6.56 2.23 -0.94
N VAL A 40 5.49 1.46 -1.15
CA VAL A 40 5.11 0.86 -2.43
C VAL A 40 3.66 1.15 -2.82
N LEU A 41 3.36 1.07 -4.12
CA LEU A 41 1.99 1.15 -4.60
C LEU A 41 1.23 -0.09 -4.13
N ALA A 42 0.18 0.10 -3.33
CA ALA A 42 -0.67 -1.00 -2.93
C ALA A 42 -2.12 -0.55 -2.70
N HIS A 43 -3.04 -1.29 -3.31
CA HIS A 43 -4.50 -1.22 -3.12
C HIS A 43 -5.16 -2.54 -3.56
N ILE A 44 -6.47 -2.69 -3.36
CA ILE A 44 -7.21 -3.95 -3.60
C ILE A 44 -6.88 -4.60 -4.96
N THR A 45 -6.83 -3.80 -6.02
CA THR A 45 -6.58 -4.28 -7.39
C THR A 45 -5.10 -4.37 -7.77
N GLN A 46 -4.18 -3.85 -6.96
CA GLN A 46 -2.74 -3.91 -7.21
C GLN A 46 -2.02 -4.09 -5.88
N THR A 47 -1.67 -5.33 -5.55
CA THR A 47 -0.99 -5.67 -4.30
C THR A 47 0.30 -6.44 -4.61
N PRO A 48 1.49 -5.88 -4.37
CA PRO A 48 2.76 -6.54 -4.67
C PRO A 48 3.11 -7.59 -3.60
N PHE A 49 2.37 -8.71 -3.56
CA PHE A 49 2.47 -9.71 -2.50
C PHE A 49 3.90 -10.23 -2.27
N LYS A 50 4.67 -10.47 -3.34
CA LYS A 50 6.07 -10.91 -3.23
C LYS A 50 6.95 -9.89 -2.50
N THR A 51 6.80 -8.60 -2.84
CA THR A 51 7.52 -7.51 -2.18
C THR A 51 7.10 -7.40 -0.72
N ILE A 52 5.79 -7.49 -0.44
CA ILE A 52 5.24 -7.43 0.91
C ILE A 52 5.77 -8.56 1.80
N ASP A 53 5.72 -9.80 1.31
CA ASP A 53 6.15 -10.96 2.08
C ASP A 53 7.66 -10.93 2.34
N TYR A 54 8.45 -10.52 1.33
CA TYR A 54 9.89 -10.34 1.49
C TYR A 54 10.20 -9.23 2.52
N ALA A 55 9.61 -8.04 2.38
CA ALA A 55 9.82 -6.94 3.32
C ALA A 55 9.50 -7.34 4.77
N LYS A 56 8.37 -8.02 4.99
CA LYS A 56 7.99 -8.53 6.32
C LYS A 56 8.98 -9.54 6.89
N ALA A 57 9.48 -10.47 6.07
CA ALA A 57 10.47 -11.45 6.51
C ALA A 57 11.78 -10.78 6.98
N HIS A 58 12.06 -9.58 6.50
CA HIS A 58 13.22 -8.76 6.87
C HIS A 58 12.93 -7.66 7.88
N ASN A 59 11.76 -7.67 8.55
CA ASN A 59 11.32 -6.66 9.51
C ASN A 59 11.22 -5.24 8.93
N ILE A 60 10.87 -5.13 7.65
CA ILE A 60 10.63 -3.87 6.95
C ILE A 60 9.11 -3.63 6.91
N LEU A 61 8.65 -2.52 7.47
CA LEU A 61 7.25 -2.14 7.39
C LEU A 61 6.93 -1.61 5.98
N VAL A 62 5.90 -2.15 5.36
CA VAL A 62 5.47 -1.68 4.05
C VAL A 62 4.44 -0.56 4.20
N GLU A 63 4.75 0.59 3.62
CA GLU A 63 3.83 1.73 3.53
C GLU A 63 3.10 1.71 2.18
N ALA A 64 1.78 1.61 2.20
CA ALA A 64 0.95 1.53 1.00
C ALA A 64 0.51 2.93 0.56
N TYR A 65 1.14 3.46 -0.49
CA TYR A 65 0.68 4.71 -1.12
C TYR A 65 -0.39 4.46 -2.18
N SER A 66 -1.15 5.52 -2.49
CA SER A 66 -2.31 5.47 -3.40
C SER A 66 -3.32 4.35 -3.05
N PRO A 67 -3.77 4.24 -1.77
CA PRO A 67 -4.58 3.12 -1.31
C PRO A 67 -5.94 2.98 -2.00
N PHE A 68 -6.36 3.98 -2.78
CA PHE A 68 -7.62 4.02 -3.52
C PHE A 68 -7.43 4.02 -5.05
N GLY A 69 -6.23 3.75 -5.57
CA GLY A 69 -5.95 3.73 -7.01
C GLY A 69 -6.35 5.03 -7.72
N HIS A 70 -6.03 6.18 -7.10
CA HIS A 70 -6.43 7.52 -7.58
C HIS A 70 -7.94 7.73 -7.78
N GLY A 71 -8.75 6.93 -7.10
CA GLY A 71 -10.20 7.02 -7.11
C GLY A 71 -10.88 6.13 -8.17
N GLU A 72 -10.13 5.50 -9.06
CA GLU A 72 -10.68 4.54 -10.02
C GLU A 72 -11.26 3.31 -9.31
N MET A 73 -10.72 2.95 -8.14
CA MET A 73 -11.25 1.89 -7.30
C MET A 73 -12.72 2.12 -6.89
N PHE A 74 -13.16 3.39 -6.74
CA PHE A 74 -14.55 3.71 -6.40
C PHE A 74 -15.55 3.36 -7.50
N LYS A 75 -15.10 3.14 -8.73
CA LYS A 75 -15.95 2.80 -9.88
C LYS A 75 -16.11 1.29 -10.07
N ASN A 76 -15.35 0.47 -9.34
CA ASN A 76 -15.40 -0.98 -9.47
C ASN A 76 -16.63 -1.54 -8.73
N THR A 77 -17.59 -2.07 -9.48
CA THR A 77 -18.86 -2.59 -8.93
C THR A 77 -18.69 -3.78 -8.01
N ALA A 78 -17.68 -4.63 -8.22
CA ALA A 78 -17.40 -5.75 -7.32
C ALA A 78 -16.88 -5.27 -5.96
N ILE A 79 -16.03 -4.23 -5.96
CA ILE A 79 -15.55 -3.60 -4.72
C ILE A 79 -16.69 -2.87 -4.00
N GLN A 80 -17.57 -2.18 -4.74
CA GLN A 80 -18.76 -1.55 -4.16
C GLN A 80 -19.68 -2.58 -3.51
N ALA A 81 -19.95 -3.71 -4.17
CA ALA A 81 -20.76 -4.79 -3.62
C ALA A 81 -20.12 -5.40 -2.35
N MET A 82 -18.80 -5.57 -2.35
CA MET A 82 -18.06 -6.04 -1.18
C MET A 82 -18.15 -5.04 -0.01
N ALA A 83 -17.97 -3.74 -0.29
CA ALA A 83 -18.07 -2.71 0.74
C ALA A 83 -19.50 -2.65 1.33
N ALA A 84 -20.52 -2.79 0.48
CA ALA A 84 -21.91 -2.88 0.91
C ALA A 84 -22.20 -4.11 1.78
N LYS A 85 -21.63 -5.29 1.47
CA LYS A 85 -21.72 -6.50 2.30
C LYS A 85 -21.21 -6.25 3.73
N HIS A 86 -20.17 -5.45 3.88
CA HIS A 86 -19.56 -5.08 5.17
C HIS A 86 -20.19 -3.84 5.81
N HIS A 87 -21.19 -3.22 5.19
CA HIS A 87 -21.80 -1.97 5.64
C HIS A 87 -20.81 -0.80 5.82
N VAL A 88 -19.78 -0.75 4.98
CA VAL A 88 -18.74 0.29 4.99
C VAL A 88 -18.61 0.95 3.61
N SER A 89 -17.93 2.09 3.57
CA SER A 89 -17.54 2.72 2.30
C SER A 89 -16.43 1.93 1.59
N VAL A 90 -16.29 2.12 0.27
CA VAL A 90 -15.17 1.58 -0.51
C VAL A 90 -13.81 2.05 0.03
N ALA A 91 -13.74 3.27 0.56
CA ALA A 91 -12.52 3.80 1.18
C ALA A 91 -12.16 3.00 2.44
N GLN A 92 -13.12 2.80 3.34
CA GLN A 92 -12.94 2.00 4.55
C GLN A 92 -12.56 0.56 4.23
N LEU A 93 -13.21 -0.07 3.24
CA LEU A 93 -12.85 -1.42 2.77
C LEU A 93 -11.39 -1.47 2.28
N GLY A 94 -10.97 -0.52 1.45
CA GLY A 94 -9.59 -0.45 0.95
C GLY A 94 -8.56 -0.25 2.05
N MET A 95 -8.83 0.66 2.99
CA MET A 95 -7.98 0.89 4.17
C MET A 95 -7.86 -0.37 5.03
N ARG A 96 -9.00 -1.00 5.34
CA ARG A 96 -9.02 -2.19 6.19
C ARG A 96 -8.34 -3.39 5.53
N TYR A 97 -8.52 -3.57 4.22
CA TYR A 97 -7.82 -4.58 3.43
C TYR A 97 -6.30 -4.46 3.61
N LEU A 98 -5.74 -3.26 3.41
CA LEU A 98 -4.30 -3.02 3.56
C LEU A 98 -3.82 -3.23 5.01
N LEU A 99 -4.61 -2.80 6.00
CA LEU A 99 -4.30 -3.02 7.43
C LEU A 99 -4.31 -4.51 7.80
N GLN A 100 -5.26 -5.30 7.29
CA GLN A 100 -5.28 -6.77 7.50
C GLN A 100 -4.17 -7.50 6.77
N LEU A 101 -3.61 -6.91 5.71
CA LEU A 101 -2.36 -7.35 5.13
C LEU A 101 -1.13 -6.92 5.94
N GLY A 102 -1.28 -6.24 7.08
CA GLY A 102 -0.17 -5.77 7.90
C GLY A 102 0.64 -4.64 7.25
N LEU A 103 0.01 -3.85 6.37
CA LEU A 103 0.61 -2.68 5.73
C LEU A 103 0.19 -1.40 6.47
N LEU A 104 0.93 -0.32 6.26
CA LEU A 104 0.56 1.02 6.73
C LEU A 104 0.00 1.86 5.56
N PRO A 105 -1.31 2.08 5.44
CA PRO A 105 -1.88 2.84 4.34
C PRO A 105 -1.64 4.35 4.50
N LEU A 106 -1.33 5.03 3.39
CA LEU A 106 -1.08 6.47 3.36
C LEU A 106 -2.14 7.20 2.50
N PRO A 107 -3.39 7.34 2.98
CA PRO A 107 -4.41 8.06 2.24
C PRO A 107 -4.12 9.56 2.24
N LYS A 108 -4.29 10.20 1.08
CA LYS A 108 -4.24 11.66 0.96
C LYS A 108 -5.66 12.22 0.94
N THR A 109 -5.97 13.10 1.89
CA THR A 109 -7.20 13.89 1.88
C THR A 109 -7.00 15.22 2.59
N VAL A 110 -7.69 16.25 2.11
CA VAL A 110 -7.83 17.55 2.80
C VAL A 110 -9.26 17.78 3.30
N ASN A 111 -10.18 16.85 2.99
CA ASN A 111 -11.57 16.90 3.44
C ASN A 111 -11.68 16.23 4.83
N PRO A 112 -12.15 16.93 5.87
CA PRO A 112 -12.31 16.39 7.22
C PRO A 112 -13.23 15.16 7.30
N GLU A 113 -14.27 15.08 6.48
CA GLU A 113 -15.18 13.93 6.47
C GLU A 113 -14.45 12.67 5.98
N HIS A 114 -13.62 12.82 4.95
CA HIS A 114 -12.77 11.72 4.47
C HIS A 114 -11.69 11.37 5.49
N MET A 115 -11.13 12.32 6.24
CA MET A 115 -10.19 12.01 7.32
C MET A 115 -10.85 11.12 8.38
N LYS A 116 -12.08 11.46 8.79
CA LYS A 116 -12.86 10.66 9.73
C LYS A 116 -13.15 9.26 9.17
N ALA A 117 -13.64 9.17 7.93
CA ALA A 117 -13.94 7.88 7.29
C ALA A 117 -12.69 6.99 7.12
N ASN A 118 -11.53 7.58 6.79
CA ASN A 118 -10.28 6.84 6.65
C ASN A 118 -9.76 6.30 8.00
N ALA A 119 -10.13 6.92 9.12
CA ALA A 119 -9.77 6.49 10.47
C ALA A 119 -10.79 5.49 11.06
N ASP A 120 -12.05 5.55 10.61
CA ASP A 120 -13.15 4.70 11.08
C ASP A 120 -13.12 3.33 10.39
N VAL A 121 -12.10 2.53 10.71
CA VAL A 121 -11.81 1.22 10.09
C VAL A 121 -11.76 0.09 11.11
N ASP A 122 -12.51 0.24 12.21
CA ASP A 122 -12.62 -0.75 13.28
C ASP A 122 -13.66 -1.84 12.95
N PHE A 123 -13.37 -2.62 11.91
CA PHE A 123 -14.14 -3.80 11.50
C PHE A 123 -13.17 -4.85 10.95
N SER A 124 -13.64 -6.07 10.66
CA SER A 124 -12.82 -7.10 10.03
C SER A 124 -13.46 -7.62 8.76
N ILE A 125 -12.66 -7.74 7.71
CA ILE A 125 -13.01 -8.47 6.49
C ILE A 125 -12.75 -9.95 6.75
N ASP A 126 -13.73 -10.81 6.49
CA ASP A 126 -13.61 -12.25 6.68
C ASP A 126 -12.59 -12.89 5.70
N ASP A 127 -12.12 -14.10 6.01
CA ASP A 127 -11.06 -14.76 5.23
C ASP A 127 -11.46 -15.05 3.79
N ALA A 128 -12.73 -15.34 3.53
CA ALA A 128 -13.24 -15.63 2.19
C ALA A 128 -13.26 -14.36 1.33
N ASP A 129 -13.69 -13.25 1.91
CA ASP A 129 -13.68 -11.94 1.24
C ASP A 129 -12.26 -11.41 1.08
N MET A 130 -11.38 -11.58 2.07
CA MET A 130 -9.96 -11.26 1.93
C MET A 130 -9.33 -12.05 0.78
N THR A 131 -9.67 -13.33 0.65
CA THR A 131 -9.21 -14.17 -0.48
C THR A 131 -9.73 -13.62 -1.81
N THR A 132 -10.99 -13.23 -1.86
CA THR A 132 -11.62 -12.62 -3.05
C THR A 132 -10.95 -11.30 -3.44
N LEU A 133 -10.70 -10.42 -2.46
CA LEU A 133 -10.06 -9.12 -2.67
C LEU A 133 -8.62 -9.27 -3.19
N LYS A 134 -7.84 -10.21 -2.64
CA LYS A 134 -6.47 -10.50 -3.09
C LYS A 134 -6.39 -10.97 -4.55
N GLN A 135 -7.49 -11.48 -5.10
CA GLN A 135 -7.58 -12.00 -6.47
C GLN A 135 -8.23 -11.01 -7.45
N MET A 136 -8.57 -9.80 -7.00
CA MET A 136 -9.17 -8.81 -7.89
C MET A 136 -8.20 -8.39 -8.99
N LYS A 137 -8.73 -8.31 -10.21
CA LYS A 137 -7.95 -7.92 -11.38
C LYS A 137 -7.42 -6.49 -11.24
N PRO A 138 -6.21 -6.21 -11.72
CA PRO A 138 -5.70 -4.86 -11.84
C PRO A 138 -6.65 -3.93 -12.57
N LEU A 139 -6.66 -2.67 -12.13
CA LEU A 139 -7.30 -1.61 -12.90
C LEU A 139 -6.57 -1.53 -14.24
N THR A 140 -7.31 -1.66 -15.33
CA THR A 140 -6.76 -1.58 -16.69
C THR A 140 -6.52 -0.13 -17.12
N ASP A 141 -7.06 0.83 -16.38
CA ASP A 141 -6.95 2.26 -16.62
C ASP A 141 -6.91 3.00 -15.27
N TYR A 142 -5.88 3.83 -15.08
CA TYR A 142 -5.76 4.75 -13.95
C TYR A 142 -6.20 6.18 -14.33
N GLY A 143 -6.94 6.32 -15.43
CA GLY A 143 -7.35 7.57 -16.04
C GLY A 143 -6.15 8.45 -16.39
N GLN A 144 -6.25 9.74 -16.07
CA GLN A 144 -5.18 10.72 -16.30
C GLN A 144 -3.85 10.40 -15.58
N PHE A 145 -3.83 9.44 -14.64
CA PHE A 145 -2.65 9.05 -13.88
C PHE A 145 -1.84 7.94 -14.55
N GLN A 146 -2.31 7.35 -15.66
CA GLN A 146 -1.56 6.30 -16.39
C GLN A 146 -0.19 6.77 -16.90
N LYS A 147 0.01 8.09 -17.04
CA LYS A 147 1.28 8.70 -17.45
C LYS A 147 2.42 8.56 -16.43
N PHE A 148 2.13 8.21 -15.17
CA PHE A 148 3.19 8.09 -14.16
C PHE A 148 3.84 6.69 -14.25
N PRO A 149 5.18 6.59 -14.14
CA PRO A 149 5.92 5.33 -14.33
C PRO A 149 5.38 4.16 -13.52
N VAL A 150 4.97 4.41 -12.27
CA VAL A 150 4.43 3.40 -11.34
C VAL A 150 3.08 2.80 -11.75
N TYR A 151 2.37 3.42 -12.70
CA TYR A 151 1.11 2.92 -13.27
C TYR A 151 1.22 2.52 -14.73
N SER A 152 2.40 2.67 -15.33
CA SER A 152 2.68 2.19 -16.67
C SER A 152 3.44 0.87 -16.58
N ASP A 153 3.20 -0.07 -17.49
CA ASP A 153 3.99 -1.31 -17.62
C ASP A 153 5.47 -1.06 -18.02
N ARG A 154 5.98 0.16 -17.82
CA ARG A 154 7.32 0.63 -18.20
C ARG A 154 8.18 0.95 -16.98
N LEU A 155 8.19 0.03 -16.01
CA LEU A 155 9.32 -0.08 -15.09
C LEU A 155 10.20 -1.23 -15.63
N SER A 156 10.98 -0.90 -16.66
CA SER A 156 12.07 -1.71 -17.21
C SER A 156 13.24 -0.81 -17.56
#